data_AF-A0A7S2A6C5-F1
#
_entry.id   AF-A0A7S2A6C5-F1
#
_cell.length_a   1.000
_cell.length_b   1.000
_cell.length_c   1.000
_cell.angle_alpha   90.00
_cell.angle_beta   90.00
_cell.angle_gamma   90.00
#
_symmetry.space_group_name_H-M   'P 1'
#
loop_
_entity.id
_entity.type
_entity.pdbx_description
1 polymer ?
#
loop_
_entity_poly.entity_id
_entity_poly.type
_entity_poly.pdbx_seq_one_letter_code
_entity_poly.pdbx_strand_id
1 'polypeptide(L)'
;PSPPPKASQAETIPRQYIDQFTDADVLLGRGGLTNHHPGNIRFRKEADKLKAWYYNVSKIEKYPYSKHLVQLVHSYGGRFLQKEQGTKSPGRWYEVEEERARKKASQALRENKKPSRTNASRVLRENKKRQ
;
A
#
# COMPACT_ATOMS: atom_id res chain seq x y z
N PRO A 1 5.87 -8.18 -42.12
CA PRO A 1 6.01 -8.17 -40.64
C PRO A 1 4.68 -7.73 -40.01
N SER A 2 3.92 -8.70 -39.49
CA SER A 2 2.63 -8.45 -38.85
C SER A 2 2.82 -7.68 -37.54
N PRO A 3 1.97 -6.68 -37.23
CA PRO A 3 2.02 -6.00 -35.94
C PRO A 3 1.67 -6.99 -34.81
N PRO A 4 2.25 -6.83 -33.60
CA PRO A 4 1.92 -7.68 -32.47
C PRO A 4 0.44 -7.50 -32.08
N PRO A 5 -0.26 -8.56 -31.65
CA PRO A 5 -1.67 -8.49 -31.29
C PRO A 5 -1.87 -7.52 -30.11
N LYS A 6 -2.77 -6.55 -30.32
CA LYS A 6 -3.23 -5.58 -29.31
C LYS A 6 -3.94 -6.28 -28.16
N ALA A 7 -3.63 -5.82 -26.95
CA ALA A 7 -4.40 -5.93 -25.71
C ALA A 7 -4.93 -7.34 -25.39
N SER A 8 -4.16 -8.06 -24.55
CA SER A 8 -4.67 -9.20 -23.79
C SER A 8 -5.98 -8.81 -23.11
N GLN A 9 -7.07 -9.47 -23.48
CA GLN A 9 -8.33 -9.46 -22.74
C GLN A 9 -8.00 -9.99 -21.33
N ALA A 10 -7.80 -9.08 -20.38
CA ALA A 10 -7.67 -9.45 -18.99
C ALA A 10 -9.05 -9.95 -18.56
N GLU A 11 -9.19 -11.26 -18.35
CA GLU A 11 -10.33 -11.85 -17.67
C GLU A 11 -10.57 -11.04 -16.40
N THR A 12 -11.64 -10.25 -16.37
CA THR A 12 -11.95 -9.41 -15.23
C THR A 12 -12.40 -10.32 -14.09
N ILE A 13 -11.49 -10.68 -13.19
CA ILE A 13 -11.84 -11.35 -11.94
C ILE A 13 -12.88 -10.47 -11.24
N PRO A 14 -14.06 -11.02 -10.86
CA PRO A 14 -15.09 -10.23 -10.20
C PRO A 14 -14.54 -9.66 -8.90
N ARG A 15 -14.57 -8.34 -8.77
CA ARG A 15 -14.14 -7.66 -7.54
C ARG A 15 -15.09 -8.02 -6.41
N GLN A 16 -14.55 -8.56 -5.33
CA GLN A 16 -15.32 -8.75 -4.10
C GLN A 16 -15.48 -7.42 -3.40
N TYR A 17 -16.69 -6.85 -3.48
CA TYR A 17 -17.03 -5.61 -2.80
C TYR A 17 -17.31 -5.86 -1.32
N ILE A 18 -16.89 -4.89 -0.51
CA ILE A 18 -16.99 -4.92 0.95
C ILE A 18 -17.63 -3.60 1.38
N ASP A 19 -18.74 -3.71 2.10
CA ASP A 19 -19.51 -2.56 2.57
C ASP A 19 -18.87 -1.91 3.80
N GLN A 20 -18.27 -2.71 4.69
CA GLN A 20 -17.62 -2.25 5.92
C GLN A 20 -16.24 -2.89 6.08
N PHE A 21 -15.22 -2.05 6.25
CA PHE A 21 -13.87 -2.48 6.61
C PHE A 21 -13.71 -2.47 8.14
N THR A 22 -12.82 -3.32 8.62
CA THR A 22 -12.50 -3.49 10.04
C THR A 22 -11.19 -2.79 10.38
N ASP A 23 -10.91 -2.61 11.67
CA ASP A 23 -9.62 -2.07 12.16
C ASP A 23 -8.42 -2.95 11.81
N ALA A 24 -8.63 -4.22 11.41
CA ALA A 24 -7.57 -5.10 10.94
C ALA A 24 -7.23 -4.86 9.45
N ASP A 25 -8.15 -4.27 8.67
CA ASP A 25 -7.99 -4.09 7.24
C ASP A 25 -6.94 -3.00 6.91
N VAL A 26 -6.18 -3.24 5.86
CA VAL A 26 -5.20 -2.31 5.32
C VAL A 26 -5.82 -1.58 4.14
N LEU A 27 -6.08 -0.29 4.31
CA LEU A 27 -6.65 0.55 3.27
C LEU A 27 -5.54 1.02 2.31
N LEU A 28 -5.73 0.82 1.02
CA LEU A 28 -4.90 1.37 -0.05
C LEU A 28 -5.46 2.72 -0.49
N GLY A 29 -4.58 3.69 -0.62
CA GLY A 29 -4.94 5.04 -1.04
C GLY A 29 -3.98 6.09 -0.51
N ARG A 30 -4.27 7.35 -0.85
CA ARG A 30 -3.61 8.54 -0.31
C ARG A 30 -4.66 9.34 0.48
N GLY A 31 -4.30 9.84 1.65
CA GLY A 31 -5.17 10.69 2.47
C GLY A 31 -5.08 10.45 3.97
N GLY A 32 -5.77 11.30 4.74
CA GLY A 32 -5.78 11.27 6.21
C GLY A 32 -6.35 9.96 6.77
N LEU A 33 -7.46 9.45 6.21
CA LEU A 33 -8.09 8.20 6.65
C LEU A 33 -7.10 7.03 6.64
N THR A 34 -6.47 6.79 5.49
CA THR A 34 -5.49 5.72 5.29
C THR A 34 -4.25 5.86 6.19
N ASN A 35 -3.87 7.09 6.58
CA ASN A 35 -2.71 7.31 7.43
C ASN A 35 -3.00 7.04 8.92
N HIS A 36 -4.23 7.26 9.38
CA HIS A 36 -4.61 7.09 10.78
C HIS A 36 -5.37 5.79 11.06
N HIS A 37 -5.74 5.03 10.02
CA HIS A 37 -6.41 3.75 10.16
C HIS A 37 -5.59 2.75 11.01
N PRO A 38 -6.18 2.09 12.03
CA PRO A 38 -5.48 1.16 12.90
C PRO A 38 -4.73 0.05 12.14
N GLY A 39 -5.36 -0.54 11.12
CA GLY A 39 -4.75 -1.58 10.29
C GLY A 39 -3.52 -1.09 9.53
N ASN A 40 -3.52 0.17 9.06
CA ASN A 40 -2.38 0.77 8.39
C ASN A 40 -1.25 1.15 9.35
N ILE A 41 -1.59 1.49 10.60
CA ILE A 41 -0.61 1.71 11.67
C ILE A 41 0.08 0.39 12.00
N ARG A 42 -0.69 -0.69 12.24
CA ARG A 42 -0.17 -2.02 12.51
C ARG A 42 0.69 -2.53 11.34
N PHE A 43 0.18 -2.46 10.13
CA PHE A 43 0.91 -2.84 8.91
C PHE A 43 2.27 -2.14 8.79
N ARG A 44 2.34 -0.83 9.08
CA ARG A 44 3.62 -0.10 9.08
C ARG A 44 4.56 -0.56 10.20
N LYS A 45 4.03 -0.87 11.39
CA LYS A 45 4.84 -1.44 12.50
C LYS A 45 5.44 -2.78 12.11
N GLU A 46 4.65 -3.67 11.49
CA GLU A 46 5.16 -4.97 11.02
C GLU A 46 6.17 -4.81 9.89
N ALA A 47 5.94 -3.89 8.95
CA ALA A 47 6.93 -3.55 7.93
C ALA A 47 8.24 -3.04 8.56
N ASP A 48 8.16 -2.16 9.57
CA ASP A 48 9.33 -1.60 10.25
C ASP A 48 10.18 -2.70 10.93
N LYS A 49 9.56 -3.74 11.50
CA LYS A 49 10.30 -4.89 12.07
C LYS A 49 11.06 -5.70 11.00
N LEU A 50 10.51 -5.81 9.79
CA LEU A 50 11.11 -6.57 8.70
C LEU A 50 12.15 -5.79 7.89
N LYS A 51 12.18 -4.45 8.01
CA LYS A 51 13.07 -3.57 7.21
C LYS A 51 14.55 -3.90 7.36
N ALA A 52 15.02 -4.15 8.58
CA ALA A 52 16.42 -4.45 8.83
C ALA A 52 16.88 -5.66 8.00
N TRP A 53 16.11 -6.73 8.03
CA TRP A 53 16.35 -7.93 7.23
C TRP A 53 16.21 -7.66 5.73
N TYR A 54 15.15 -6.96 5.33
CA TYR A 54 14.90 -6.60 3.92
C TYR A 54 16.04 -5.80 3.27
N TYR A 55 16.71 -4.92 4.02
CA TYR A 55 17.83 -4.14 3.49
C TYR A 55 19.12 -4.95 3.32
N ASN A 56 19.29 -6.01 4.11
CA ASN A 56 20.50 -6.84 4.11
C ASN A 56 20.46 -7.99 3.08
N VAL A 57 19.33 -8.20 2.41
CA VAL A 57 19.18 -9.27 1.42
C VAL A 57 19.27 -8.79 -0.02
N SER A 58 19.55 -9.72 -0.93
CA SER A 58 19.63 -9.47 -2.37
C SER A 58 18.27 -9.12 -2.98
N LYS A 59 18.26 -8.60 -4.22
CA LYS A 59 17.02 -8.22 -4.92
C LYS A 59 16.02 -9.38 -5.06
N ILE A 60 16.52 -10.60 -5.25
CA ILE A 60 15.69 -11.81 -5.42
C ILE A 60 15.01 -12.17 -4.08
N GLU A 61 15.77 -12.07 -2.99
CA GLU A 61 15.32 -12.41 -1.63
C GLU A 61 14.35 -11.38 -1.03
N LYS A 62 14.23 -10.18 -1.63
CA LYS A 62 13.24 -9.16 -1.24
C LYS A 62 11.79 -9.56 -1.51
N TYR A 63 11.57 -10.45 -2.48
CA TYR A 63 10.21 -10.92 -2.82
C TYR A 63 9.56 -11.68 -1.65
N PRO A 64 10.21 -12.70 -1.05
CA PRO A 64 9.72 -13.38 0.15
C PRO A 64 9.27 -12.46 1.28
N TYR A 65 10.03 -11.41 1.61
CA TYR A 65 9.64 -10.47 2.68
C TYR A 65 8.34 -9.71 2.36
N SER A 66 8.17 -9.30 1.10
CA SER A 66 6.95 -8.61 0.68
C SER A 66 5.74 -9.54 0.74
N LYS A 67 5.93 -10.81 0.35
CA LYS A 67 4.89 -11.85 0.44
C LYS A 67 4.56 -12.18 1.91
N HIS A 68 5.58 -12.34 2.74
CA HIS A 68 5.43 -12.62 4.16
C HIS A 68 4.64 -11.52 4.87
N LEU A 69 4.91 -10.25 4.57
CA LEU A 69 4.16 -9.14 5.15
C LEU A 69 2.67 -9.17 4.75
N VAL A 70 2.34 -9.56 3.51
CA VAL A 70 0.93 -9.75 3.09
C VAL A 70 0.28 -10.91 3.86
N GLN A 71 0.98 -12.04 3.95
CA GLN A 71 0.50 -13.21 4.69
C GLN A 71 0.27 -12.89 6.17
N LEU A 72 1.16 -12.08 6.77
CA LEU A 72 1.01 -11.64 8.14
C LEU A 72 -0.29 -10.84 8.31
N VAL A 73 -0.63 -9.97 7.36
CA VAL A 73 -1.91 -9.23 7.38
C VAL A 73 -3.11 -10.17 7.37
N HIS A 74 -3.10 -11.14 6.47
CA HIS A 74 -4.17 -12.12 6.38
C HIS A 74 -4.26 -13.01 7.63
N SER A 75 -3.12 -13.34 8.25
CA SER A 75 -3.07 -14.20 9.44
C SER A 75 -3.79 -13.62 10.66
N TYR A 76 -3.83 -12.29 10.78
CA TYR A 76 -4.57 -11.62 11.84
C TYR A 76 -5.97 -11.16 11.41
N GLY A 77 -6.47 -11.66 10.28
CA GLY A 77 -7.82 -11.38 9.76
C GLY A 77 -7.96 -10.05 8.99
N GLY A 78 -6.86 -9.38 8.67
CA GLY A 78 -6.89 -8.17 7.86
C GLY A 78 -6.88 -8.49 6.36
N ARG A 79 -7.51 -7.63 5.55
CA ARG A 79 -7.45 -7.67 4.08
C ARG A 79 -6.80 -6.42 3.53
N PHE A 80 -6.44 -6.43 2.26
CA PHE A 80 -5.99 -5.22 1.57
C PHE A 80 -7.14 -4.65 0.74
N LEU A 81 -7.63 -3.47 1.12
CA LEU A 81 -8.84 -2.89 0.55
C LEU A 81 -8.53 -1.63 -0.24
N GLN A 82 -9.16 -1.47 -1.40
CA GLN A 82 -9.06 -0.26 -2.21
C GLN A 82 -10.44 0.36 -2.40
N LYS A 83 -10.52 1.68 -2.20
CA LYS A 83 -11.74 2.42 -2.52
C LYS A 83 -11.92 2.47 -4.03
N GLU A 84 -13.12 2.15 -4.50
CA GLU A 84 -13.51 2.35 -5.88
C GLU A 84 -13.47 3.84 -6.24
N GLN A 85 -12.87 4.15 -7.39
CA GLN A 85 -12.75 5.51 -7.90
C GLN A 85 -13.83 5.74 -8.97
N GLY A 86 -14.40 6.94 -9.03
CA GLY A 86 -15.29 7.35 -10.11
C GLY A 86 -16.78 7.14 -9.86
N THR A 87 -17.20 6.59 -8.72
CA THR A 87 -18.62 6.47 -8.35
C THR A 87 -19.06 7.64 -7.47
N LYS A 88 -20.19 8.27 -7.81
CA LYS A 88 -20.81 9.40 -7.07
C LYS A 88 -21.42 8.98 -5.72
N SER A 89 -21.53 7.67 -5.46
CA SER A 89 -22.05 7.07 -4.23
C SER A 89 -20.96 6.96 -3.14
N PRO A 90 -21.30 6.77 -1.85
CA PRO A 90 -20.31 6.48 -0.82
C PRO A 90 -19.42 5.32 -1.27
N GLY A 91 -18.15 5.65 -1.57
CA GLY A 91 -17.30 4.79 -2.37
C GLY A 91 -17.09 3.43 -1.72
N ARG A 92 -17.51 2.38 -2.44
CA ARG A 92 -17.38 0.99 -2.05
C ARG A 92 -15.90 0.60 -1.96
N TRP A 93 -15.60 -0.29 -1.03
CA TRP A 93 -14.28 -0.90 -0.93
C TRP A 93 -14.31 -2.24 -1.64
N TYR A 94 -13.19 -2.63 -2.22
CA TYR A 94 -13.01 -3.98 -2.75
C TYR A 94 -11.67 -4.53 -2.28
N GLU A 95 -11.64 -5.84 -2.07
CA GLU A 95 -10.39 -6.54 -1.78
C GLU A 95 -9.51 -6.56 -3.03
N VAL A 96 -8.24 -6.19 -2.87
CA VAL A 96 -7.29 -6.17 -3.97
C VAL A 96 -6.60 -7.52 -4.12
N GLU A 97 -6.21 -7.83 -5.34
CA GLU A 97 -5.40 -8.99 -5.65
C GLU A 97 -4.06 -9.01 -4.90
N GLU A 98 -3.54 -10.21 -4.67
CA GLU A 98 -2.26 -10.46 -4.00
C GLU A 98 -1.12 -9.63 -4.62
N GLU A 99 -1.12 -9.44 -5.94
CA GLU A 99 -0.08 -8.68 -6.61
C GLU A 99 -0.06 -7.20 -6.18
N ARG A 100 -1.25 -6.59 -6.00
CA ARG A 100 -1.38 -5.20 -5.53
C ARG A 100 -1.07 -5.11 -4.04
N ALA A 101 -1.51 -6.07 -3.22
CA ALA A 101 -1.16 -6.17 -1.81
C ALA A 101 0.36 -6.27 -1.61
N ARG A 102 1.04 -7.13 -2.38
CA ARG A 102 2.49 -7.29 -2.37
C ARG A 102 3.22 -6.02 -2.83
N LYS A 103 2.72 -5.33 -3.86
CA LYS A 103 3.28 -4.02 -4.29
C LYS A 103 3.21 -3.00 -3.15
N LYS A 104 2.11 -2.98 -2.38
CA LYS A 104 1.95 -2.14 -1.18
C LYS A 104 2.93 -2.54 -0.06
N ALA A 105 3.10 -3.84 0.21
CA ALA A 105 4.09 -4.37 1.15
C ALA A 105 5.53 -3.98 0.77
N SER A 106 5.91 -4.22 -0.48
CA SER A 106 7.24 -3.87 -1.00
C SER A 106 7.50 -2.37 -0.90
N GLN A 107 6.49 -1.53 -1.14
CA GLN A 107 6.60 -0.09 -0.96
C GLN A 107 6.86 0.27 0.52
N ALA A 108 6.10 -0.29 1.45
CA ALA A 108 6.27 -0.03 2.88
C ALA A 108 7.65 -0.47 3.40
N LEU A 109 8.17 -1.59 2.90
CA LEU A 109 9.51 -2.09 3.24
C LEU A 109 10.64 -1.20 2.67
N ARG A 110 10.43 -0.56 1.52
CA ARG A 110 11.42 0.36 0.92
C ARG A 110 11.40 1.76 1.52
N GLU A 111 10.24 2.23 1.95
CA GLU A 111 10.07 3.59 2.48
C GLU A 111 10.64 3.71 3.89
N ASN A 112 11.79 4.36 4.04
CA ASN A 112 12.22 4.86 5.34
C ASN A 112 11.27 5.99 5.78
N LYS A 113 10.87 5.98 7.05
CA LYS A 113 10.12 7.10 7.64
C LYS A 113 10.98 8.35 7.49
N LYS A 114 10.72 9.16 6.47
CA LYS A 114 11.06 10.58 6.57
C LYS A 114 10.24 11.09 7.75
N PRO A 115 10.85 11.81 8.71
CA PRO A 115 10.06 12.48 9.74
C PRO A 115 8.93 13.23 9.02
N SER A 116 7.72 13.08 9.58
CA SER A 116 6.52 13.80 9.15
C SER A 116 6.94 15.20 8.71
N ARG A 117 6.55 15.61 7.50
CA ARG A 117 6.78 16.98 7.04
C ARG A 117 6.00 17.91 7.95
N THR A 118 6.58 18.27 9.08
CA THR A 118 6.07 19.31 9.97
C THR A 118 6.07 20.62 9.18
N ASN A 119 5.13 21.52 9.48
CA ASN A 119 5.08 22.85 8.87
C ASN A 119 6.45 23.55 8.86
N ALA A 120 7.30 23.30 9.86
CA ALA A 120 8.69 23.76 9.92
C ALA A 120 9.52 23.41 8.67
N SER A 121 9.39 22.18 8.15
CA SER A 121 10.13 21.73 6.96
C SER A 121 9.65 22.39 5.66
N ARG A 122 8.40 22.87 5.63
CA ARG A 122 7.84 23.65 4.51
C ARG A 122 8.35 25.10 4.56
N VAL A 123 8.33 25.73 5.73
CA VAL A 123 8.82 27.10 5.96
C VAL A 123 10.31 27.21 5.62
N LEU A 124 11.14 26.24 6.04
CA LEU A 124 12.57 26.20 5.72
C LEU A 124 12.86 26.17 4.22
N ARG A 125 12.02 25.48 3.44
CA ARG A 125 12.17 25.39 1.98
C ARG A 125 11.70 26.66 1.28
N GLU A 126 10.68 27.34 1.79
CA GLU A 126 10.23 28.63 1.29
C GLU A 126 11.27 29.73 1.55
N ASN A 127 11.90 29.74 2.73
CA ASN A 127 12.96 30.72 3.04
C ASN A 127 14.22 30.50 2.19
N LYS A 128 14.59 29.24 1.89
CA LYS A 128 15.76 28.93 1.05
C LYS A 128 15.55 29.21 -0.45
N LYS A 129 14.31 29.47 -0.89
CA LYS A 129 14.01 29.90 -2.26
C LYS A 129 13.99 31.43 -2.44
N ARG A 130 13.98 32.15 -1.32
CA ARG A 130 13.93 33.63 -1.28
C ARG A 130 15.32 34.27 -1.10
N GLN A 131 16.36 33.44 -0.96
CA GLN A 131 17.78 33.79 -0.99
C GLN A 131 18.35 33.23 -2.28
#